data_AF-A0A328TSJ4-F1
#
_entry.id   AF-A0A328TSJ4-F1
#
_cell.length_a   1.000
_cell.length_b   1.000
_cell.length_c   1.000
_cell.angle_alpha   90.00
_cell.angle_beta   90.00
_cell.angle_gamma   90.00
#
_symmetry.space_group_name_H-M   'P 1'
#
loop_
_entity.id
_entity.type
_entity.pdbx_description
1 polymer ?
#
loop_
_entity_poly.entity_id
_entity_poly.type
_entity_poly.pdbx_seq_one_letter_code
_entity_poly.pdbx_strand_id
1 'polypeptide(L)'
;MNNNALNGFAKKLLRAFQNGGYKLTMYIGVDGSQNQWVAALVDRDQGKPTIRYVQVAQLEELWAEYGAGCRKLLIDMPLGLSGGGKRRPDELAMEFLGPANKKRCFHAPSYDALAEWQRRQSADVKLTPQALYDAVNGFNVRDTGLKLTPPGYALVPRIANVREFVLSLPDRSIALEAHPELCFMALSNRDSFSSKHRLPGIFERLAVIQTRFPNFIEYVASNGSLVWSGDMSAKIDDVLDATVLALTAQRIHENPDRLVRLTNDPPMDDPTGIPIEIVYAKL
;
A
#
# COMPACT_ATOMS: atom_id res chain seq x y z
N MET A 1 38.76 18.10 -8.11
CA MET A 1 37.96 17.17 -8.94
C MET A 1 36.50 17.60 -8.86
N ASN A 2 35.86 17.77 -10.01
CA ASN A 2 34.57 18.46 -10.19
C ASN A 2 33.41 17.78 -9.45
N ASN A 3 32.92 18.44 -8.39
CA ASN A 3 31.63 18.16 -7.75
C ASN A 3 30.54 18.96 -8.49
N ASN A 4 30.00 18.43 -9.58
CA ASN A 4 28.76 18.97 -10.13
C ASN A 4 27.99 17.94 -10.95
N ALA A 5 27.24 17.10 -10.24
CA ALA A 5 26.00 16.49 -10.74
C ALA A 5 25.16 15.94 -9.58
N LEU A 6 25.02 16.70 -8.48
CA LEU A 6 23.95 16.39 -7.52
C LEU A 6 22.65 16.93 -8.11
N ASN A 7 21.69 16.03 -8.33
CA ASN A 7 20.35 16.39 -8.81
C ASN A 7 19.70 17.41 -7.85
N GLY A 8 18.66 18.12 -8.33
CA GLY A 8 18.01 19.17 -7.56
C GLY A 8 17.51 18.71 -6.18
N PHE A 9 17.15 17.43 -6.07
CA PHE A 9 16.71 16.79 -4.84
C PHE A 9 17.85 16.61 -3.81
N ALA A 10 19.01 16.10 -4.24
CA ALA A 10 20.17 15.93 -3.37
C ALA A 10 20.72 17.27 -2.87
N LYS A 11 20.65 18.33 -3.70
CA LYS A 11 20.96 19.71 -3.24
C LYS A 11 19.96 20.23 -2.21
N LYS A 12 18.67 19.88 -2.34
CA LYS A 12 17.62 20.25 -1.39
C LYS A 12 17.76 19.49 -0.07
N LEU A 13 18.10 18.20 -0.12
CA LEU A 13 18.43 17.37 1.05
C LEU A 13 19.63 17.95 1.81
N LEU A 14 20.75 18.21 1.11
CA LEU A 14 21.94 18.83 1.72
C LEU A 14 21.62 20.16 2.38
N ARG A 15 20.81 21.02 1.76
CA ARG A 15 20.38 22.30 2.35
C ARG A 15 19.48 22.12 3.57
N ALA A 16 18.57 21.14 3.56
CA ALA A 16 17.70 20.84 4.71
C ALA A 16 18.49 20.28 5.90
N PHE A 17 19.52 19.46 5.65
CA PHE A 17 20.45 18.96 6.67
C PHE A 17 21.38 20.05 7.21
N GLN A 18 21.88 20.94 6.36
CA GLN A 18 22.81 22.01 6.76
C GLN A 18 22.15 23.14 7.58
N ASN A 19 20.83 23.33 7.47
CA ASN A 19 20.09 24.36 8.18
C ASN A 19 19.45 23.90 9.52
N GLY A 20 19.83 22.73 10.05
CA GLY A 20 19.65 22.39 11.47
C GLY A 20 18.20 22.37 12.01
N GLY A 21 17.22 21.78 11.31
CA GLY A 21 15.89 21.65 11.94
C GLY A 21 14.72 20.99 11.22
N TYR A 22 14.82 20.55 9.97
CA TYR A 22 13.69 19.86 9.30
C TYR A 22 14.02 18.40 9.06
N LYS A 23 13.60 17.51 9.97
CA LYS A 23 13.34 16.11 9.60
C LYS A 23 12.22 16.16 8.56
N LEU A 24 12.55 15.96 7.28
CA LEU A 24 11.58 15.78 6.21
C LEU A 24 10.58 14.72 6.70
N THR A 25 9.34 15.14 6.90
CA THR A 25 8.29 14.30 7.45
C THR A 25 7.48 13.83 6.26
N MET A 26 7.74 12.58 5.88
CA MET A 26 7.17 11.99 4.69
C MET A 26 6.12 10.95 5.07
N TYR A 27 5.02 10.98 4.34
CA TYR A 27 3.96 9.97 4.42
C TYR A 27 3.86 9.28 3.08
N ILE A 28 3.91 7.96 3.09
CA ILE A 28 4.04 7.18 1.87
C ILE A 28 2.82 6.27 1.74
N GLY A 29 2.21 6.29 0.56
CA GLY A 29 1.18 5.35 0.15
C GLY A 29 1.67 4.53 -1.02
N VAL A 30 1.45 3.22 -0.99
CA VAL A 30 2.00 2.28 -1.96
C VAL A 30 0.90 1.37 -2.50
N ASP A 31 0.83 1.28 -3.81
CA ASP A 31 -0.06 0.34 -4.53
C ASP A 31 0.71 -0.45 -5.59
N GLY A 32 0.24 -1.65 -5.89
CA GLY A 32 0.82 -2.55 -6.87
C GLY A 32 0.43 -2.19 -8.30
N SER A 33 1.41 -1.90 -9.15
CA SER A 33 1.20 -1.55 -10.56
C SER A 33 1.92 -2.54 -11.47
N GLN A 34 1.16 -3.37 -12.20
CA GLN A 34 1.71 -4.41 -13.09
C GLN A 34 2.71 -5.32 -12.37
N ASN A 35 4.03 -5.22 -12.64
CA ASN A 35 5.10 -5.98 -12.00
C ASN A 35 5.97 -5.12 -11.06
N GLN A 36 5.50 -3.93 -10.71
CA GLN A 36 6.20 -2.93 -9.92
C GLN A 36 5.29 -2.35 -8.84
N TRP A 37 5.82 -1.43 -8.05
CA TRP A 37 5.09 -0.61 -7.09
C TRP A 37 5.06 0.83 -7.57
N VAL A 38 3.93 1.48 -7.36
CA VAL A 38 3.84 2.95 -7.43
C VAL A 38 3.68 3.48 -6.01
N ALA A 39 4.48 4.48 -5.67
CA ALA A 39 4.40 5.13 -4.36
C ALA A 39 4.12 6.62 -4.53
N ALA A 40 3.19 7.14 -3.73
CA ALA A 40 2.94 8.56 -3.55
C ALA A 40 3.58 9.02 -2.24
N LEU A 41 4.42 10.05 -2.32
CA LEU A 41 5.21 10.60 -1.23
C LEU A 41 4.66 11.99 -0.89
N VAL A 42 3.89 12.08 0.18
CA VAL A 42 3.38 13.35 0.71
C VAL A 42 4.41 13.93 1.68
N ASP A 43 4.79 15.18 1.45
CA ASP A 43 5.79 15.92 2.23
C ASP A 43 5.40 17.41 2.27
N ARG A 44 6.13 18.23 3.02
CA ARG A 44 5.94 19.68 3.07
C ARG A 44 7.16 20.41 2.54
N ASP A 45 6.96 21.31 1.58
CA ASP A 45 7.97 22.26 1.12
C ASP A 45 7.57 23.67 1.51
N GLN A 46 8.37 24.33 2.34
CA GLN A 46 8.09 25.67 2.87
C GLN A 46 6.66 25.79 3.47
N GLY A 47 6.23 24.74 4.17
CA GLY A 47 4.89 24.65 4.80
C GLY A 47 3.76 24.23 3.87
N LYS A 48 3.97 24.23 2.55
CA LYS A 48 2.97 23.78 1.56
C LYS A 48 3.06 22.28 1.32
N PRO A 49 1.94 21.55 1.24
CA PRO A 49 1.96 20.14 0.90
C PRO A 49 2.51 19.94 -0.52
N THR A 50 3.30 18.88 -0.71
CA THR A 50 3.81 18.43 -2.01
C THR A 50 3.60 16.93 -2.14
N ILE A 51 3.43 16.43 -3.36
CA ILE A 51 3.29 14.99 -3.62
C ILE A 51 4.30 14.60 -4.69
N ARG A 52 5.16 13.63 -4.42
CA ARG A 52 6.05 13.05 -5.43
C ARG A 52 5.64 11.63 -5.73
N TYR A 53 5.92 11.16 -6.93
CA TYR A 53 5.65 9.77 -7.32
C TYR A 53 6.95 9.09 -7.71
N VAL A 54 7.05 7.83 -7.32
CA VAL A 54 8.16 6.96 -7.71
C VAL A 54 7.61 5.60 -8.10
N GLN A 55 8.28 4.95 -9.04
CA GLN A 55 8.10 3.54 -9.36
C GLN A 55 9.35 2.77 -8.96
N VAL A 56 9.14 1.66 -8.27
CA VAL A 56 10.21 0.78 -7.82
C VAL A 56 9.83 -0.67 -8.11
N ALA A 57 10.82 -1.51 -8.38
CA ALA A 57 10.57 -2.93 -8.54
C ALA A 57 10.34 -3.60 -7.18
N GLN A 58 11.04 -3.13 -6.15
CA GLN A 58 11.02 -3.67 -4.79
C GLN A 58 10.85 -2.56 -3.75
N LEU A 59 10.19 -2.85 -2.62
CA LEU A 59 9.93 -1.84 -1.59
C LEU A 59 11.20 -1.43 -0.82
N GLU A 60 12.21 -2.28 -0.82
CA GLU A 60 13.55 -2.02 -0.28
C GLU A 60 14.22 -0.85 -1.00
N GLU A 61 14.01 -0.70 -2.32
CA GLU A 61 14.53 0.43 -3.10
C GLU A 61 13.91 1.75 -2.62
N LEU A 62 12.58 1.75 -2.47
CA LEU A 62 11.84 2.88 -1.92
C LEU A 62 12.29 3.22 -0.49
N TRP A 63 12.45 2.20 0.36
CA TRP A 63 12.83 2.39 1.75
C TRP A 63 14.27 2.86 1.92
N ALA A 64 15.20 2.37 1.11
CA ALA A 64 16.60 2.81 1.12
C ALA A 64 16.71 4.31 0.81
N GLU A 65 15.89 4.83 -0.11
CA GLU A 65 15.93 6.24 -0.49
C GLU A 65 15.11 7.14 0.45
N TYR A 66 13.92 6.70 0.88
CA TYR A 66 12.94 7.56 1.56
C TYR A 66 12.61 7.17 3.01
N GLY A 67 13.03 5.98 3.45
CA GLY A 67 12.67 5.40 4.76
C GLY A 67 13.11 6.25 5.96
N ALA A 68 14.26 6.93 5.86
CA ALA A 68 14.77 7.78 6.94
C ALA A 68 13.86 8.97 7.32
N GLY A 69 13.04 9.45 6.37
CA GLY A 69 12.07 10.52 6.59
C GLY A 69 10.63 10.03 6.74
N CYS A 70 10.38 8.72 6.55
CA CYS A 70 9.05 8.15 6.57
C CYS A 70 8.50 8.11 8.01
N ARG A 71 7.32 8.69 8.22
CA ARG A 71 6.59 8.63 9.50
C ARG A 71 5.47 7.60 9.51
N LYS A 72 4.92 7.32 8.33
CA LYS A 72 3.84 6.35 8.15
C LYS A 72 3.84 5.89 6.70
N LEU A 73 3.74 4.58 6.51
CA LEU A 73 3.73 3.88 5.23
C LEU A 73 2.45 3.03 5.16
N LEU A 74 1.56 3.33 4.23
CA LEU A 74 0.36 2.53 3.97
C LEU A 74 0.54 1.75 2.68
N ILE A 75 0.27 0.44 2.72
CA ILE A 75 0.49 -0.48 1.60
C ILE A 75 -0.82 -1.20 1.30
N ASP A 76 -1.26 -1.18 0.03
CA ASP A 76 -2.41 -1.99 -0.43
C ASP A 76 -1.99 -3.44 -0.68
N MET A 77 -1.64 -4.14 0.39
CA MET A 77 -1.32 -5.55 0.37
C MET A 77 -1.52 -6.14 1.77
N PRO A 78 -2.05 -7.37 1.88
CA PRO A 78 -2.10 -8.09 3.15
C PRO A 78 -0.75 -8.12 3.86
N LEU A 79 -0.70 -7.57 5.08
CA LEU A 79 0.51 -7.56 5.90
C LEU A 79 0.50 -8.69 6.91
N GLY A 80 -0.44 -8.72 7.87
CA GLY A 80 -0.63 -9.88 8.76
C GLY A 80 -1.25 -11.05 8.00
N LEU A 81 -1.11 -12.30 8.45
CA LEU A 81 -1.82 -13.44 7.82
C LEU A 81 -2.37 -14.37 8.90
N SER A 82 -3.53 -14.95 8.63
CA SER A 82 -4.17 -15.86 9.58
C SER A 82 -3.42 -17.18 9.67
N GLY A 83 -3.04 -17.59 10.88
CA GLY A 83 -2.57 -18.95 11.18
C GLY A 83 -3.71 -19.96 11.38
N GLY A 84 -4.98 -19.51 11.44
CA GLY A 84 -6.15 -20.36 11.63
C GLY A 84 -7.45 -19.57 11.58
N GLY A 85 -8.45 -20.08 10.87
CA GLY A 85 -9.67 -19.37 10.54
C GLY A 85 -9.47 -18.28 9.49
N LYS A 86 -10.57 -17.61 9.12
CA LYS A 86 -10.55 -16.52 8.13
C LYS A 86 -10.00 -15.23 8.74
N ARG A 87 -9.36 -14.39 7.92
CA ARG A 87 -9.06 -12.99 8.29
C ARG A 87 -10.37 -12.21 8.39
N ARG A 88 -10.76 -11.83 9.61
CA ARG A 88 -11.92 -10.97 9.84
C ARG A 88 -11.78 -9.59 9.18
N PRO A 89 -10.59 -8.95 9.09
CA PRO A 89 -10.42 -7.71 8.34
C PRO A 89 -10.91 -7.80 6.89
N ASP A 90 -10.60 -8.90 6.19
CA ASP A 90 -10.98 -9.09 4.79
C ASP A 90 -12.52 -9.14 4.65
N GLU A 91 -13.19 -9.85 5.56
CA GLU A 91 -14.66 -9.92 5.60
C GLU A 91 -15.29 -8.56 5.92
N LEU A 92 -14.75 -7.84 6.91
CA LEU A 92 -15.21 -6.50 7.28
C LEU A 92 -15.03 -5.50 6.13
N ALA A 93 -13.91 -5.56 5.41
CA ALA A 93 -13.68 -4.74 4.23
C ALA A 93 -14.73 -5.06 3.14
N MET A 94 -14.99 -6.33 2.86
CA MET A 94 -16.03 -6.75 1.92
C MET A 94 -17.45 -6.30 2.34
N GLU A 95 -17.77 -6.39 3.63
CA GLU A 95 -19.02 -5.90 4.20
C GLU A 95 -19.16 -4.39 4.01
N PHE A 96 -18.10 -3.63 4.29
CA PHE A 96 -18.05 -2.17 4.18
C PHE A 96 -18.18 -1.69 2.72
N LEU A 97 -17.53 -2.36 1.77
CA LEU A 97 -17.64 -2.05 0.35
C LEU A 97 -19.00 -2.43 -0.26
N GLY A 98 -19.73 -3.31 0.42
CA GLY A 98 -21.05 -3.76 0.01
C GLY A 98 -21.08 -4.67 -1.23
N PRO A 99 -22.27 -5.17 -1.61
CA PRO A 99 -22.41 -6.23 -2.61
C PRO A 99 -21.87 -5.88 -4.01
N ALA A 100 -21.95 -4.61 -4.41
CA ALA A 100 -21.50 -4.16 -5.73
C ALA A 100 -19.98 -4.22 -5.90
N ASN A 101 -19.24 -4.05 -4.80
CA ASN A 101 -17.79 -3.84 -4.81
C ASN A 101 -17.00 -4.92 -4.06
N LYS A 102 -17.64 -5.75 -3.20
CA LYS A 102 -16.95 -6.84 -2.47
C LYS A 102 -16.13 -7.79 -3.35
N LYS A 103 -16.52 -7.97 -4.61
CA LYS A 103 -15.80 -8.78 -5.61
C LYS A 103 -14.42 -8.22 -6.01
N ARG A 104 -14.12 -6.98 -5.59
CA ARG A 104 -12.83 -6.31 -5.78
C ARG A 104 -11.83 -6.69 -4.69
N CYS A 105 -12.31 -7.20 -3.56
CA CYS A 105 -11.47 -7.81 -2.54
C CYS A 105 -11.28 -9.31 -2.81
N PHE A 106 -10.23 -9.85 -2.20
CA PHE A 106 -9.96 -11.28 -2.14
C PHE A 106 -9.65 -11.63 -0.68
N HIS A 107 -9.77 -12.91 -0.32
CA HIS A 107 -9.27 -13.40 0.95
C HIS A 107 -7.75 -13.63 0.80
N ALA A 108 -6.96 -13.05 1.69
CA ALA A 108 -5.52 -13.26 1.70
C ALA A 108 -5.20 -14.75 2.00
N PRO A 109 -4.02 -15.26 1.58
CA PRO A 109 -3.62 -16.60 1.93
C PRO A 109 -3.47 -16.78 3.45
N SER A 110 -3.59 -18.01 3.93
CA SER A 110 -3.15 -18.33 5.29
C SER A 110 -1.63 -18.16 5.41
N TYR A 111 -1.17 -18.02 6.66
CA TYR A 111 0.25 -17.96 6.98
C TYR A 111 0.99 -19.21 6.43
N ASP A 112 0.46 -20.41 6.67
CA ASP A 112 1.11 -21.64 6.21
C ASP A 112 1.00 -21.84 4.69
N ALA A 113 -0.04 -21.32 4.03
CA ALA A 113 -0.10 -21.32 2.57
C ALA A 113 1.02 -20.47 1.96
N LEU A 114 1.28 -19.28 2.52
CA LEU A 114 2.42 -18.46 2.10
C LEU A 114 3.75 -19.18 2.39
N ALA A 115 3.90 -19.78 3.56
CA ALA A 115 5.10 -20.50 3.95
C ALA A 115 5.39 -21.70 3.02
N GLU A 116 4.35 -22.46 2.63
CA GLU A 116 4.48 -23.54 1.65
C GLU A 116 4.93 -22.99 0.28
N TRP A 117 4.34 -21.87 -0.17
CA TRP A 117 4.77 -21.24 -1.41
C TRP A 117 6.26 -20.87 -1.35
N GLN A 118 6.72 -20.16 -0.30
CA GLN A 118 8.12 -19.79 -0.12
C GLN A 118 9.05 -21.02 -0.09
N ARG A 119 8.69 -22.05 0.70
CA ARG A 119 9.44 -23.31 0.78
C ARG A 119 9.60 -23.98 -0.58
N ARG A 120 8.56 -23.93 -1.43
CA ARG A 120 8.59 -24.48 -2.79
C ARG A 120 9.45 -23.67 -3.76
N GLN A 121 9.54 -22.35 -3.57
CA GLN A 121 10.44 -21.53 -4.38
C GLN A 121 11.90 -21.92 -4.16
N SER A 122 12.29 -22.25 -2.93
CA SER A 122 13.65 -22.67 -2.56
C SER A 122 13.94 -24.17 -2.75
N ALA A 123 12.94 -24.99 -3.08
CA ALA A 123 13.13 -26.42 -3.27
C ALA A 123 13.90 -26.76 -4.56
N ASP A 124 14.76 -27.79 -4.48
CA ASP A 124 15.51 -28.30 -5.63
C ASP A 124 14.58 -28.85 -6.72
N VAL A 125 13.55 -29.59 -6.31
CA VAL A 125 12.56 -30.17 -7.22
C VAL A 125 11.45 -29.16 -7.47
N LYS A 126 11.38 -28.64 -8.70
CA LYS A 126 10.30 -27.75 -9.14
C LYS A 126 9.03 -28.52 -9.44
N LEU A 127 7.91 -28.02 -8.90
CA LEU A 127 6.59 -28.52 -9.23
C LEU A 127 6.08 -27.91 -10.54
N THR A 128 5.12 -28.60 -11.17
CA THR A 128 4.31 -27.97 -12.21
C THR A 128 3.47 -26.84 -11.59
N PRO A 129 3.03 -25.83 -12.37
CA PRO A 129 2.19 -24.75 -11.86
C PRO A 129 0.94 -25.24 -11.12
N GLN A 130 0.28 -26.29 -11.63
CA GLN A 130 -0.90 -26.89 -11.01
C GLN A 130 -0.56 -27.56 -9.67
N ALA A 131 0.50 -28.38 -9.62
CA ALA A 131 0.90 -29.05 -8.39
C ALA A 131 1.35 -28.05 -7.31
N LEU A 132 1.97 -26.93 -7.70
CA LEU A 132 2.31 -25.84 -6.78
C LEU A 132 1.05 -25.19 -6.22
N TYR A 133 0.08 -24.87 -7.08
CA TYR A 133 -1.20 -24.34 -6.63
C TYR A 133 -1.90 -25.29 -5.67
N ASP A 134 -1.99 -26.58 -6.00
CA ASP A 134 -2.68 -27.58 -5.17
C ASP A 134 -2.02 -27.72 -3.79
N ALA A 135 -0.68 -27.69 -3.73
CA ALA A 135 0.05 -27.72 -2.46
C ALA A 135 -0.26 -26.48 -1.60
N VAL A 136 -0.10 -25.29 -2.16
CA VAL A 136 -0.34 -24.01 -1.46
C VAL A 136 -1.80 -23.87 -1.04
N ASN A 137 -2.73 -24.19 -1.95
CA ASN A 137 -4.16 -24.14 -1.68
C ASN A 137 -4.60 -25.20 -0.66
N GLY A 138 -3.92 -26.35 -0.58
CA GLY A 138 -4.18 -27.37 0.44
C GLY A 138 -3.99 -26.84 1.86
N PHE A 139 -2.89 -26.13 2.12
CA PHE A 139 -2.67 -25.42 3.39
C PHE A 139 -3.74 -24.35 3.62
N ASN A 140 -4.06 -23.56 2.59
CA ASN A 140 -5.05 -22.49 2.73
C ASN A 140 -6.44 -23.03 3.13
N VAL A 141 -6.89 -24.12 2.48
CA VAL A 141 -8.16 -24.78 2.79
C VAL A 141 -8.15 -25.36 4.19
N ARG A 142 -7.04 -26.02 4.58
CA ARG A 142 -6.88 -26.59 5.92
C ARG A 142 -7.01 -25.51 7.00
N ASP A 143 -6.39 -24.36 6.80
CA ASP A 143 -6.32 -23.33 7.85
C ASP A 143 -7.57 -22.44 7.88
N THR A 144 -8.14 -22.12 6.71
CA THR A 144 -9.20 -21.09 6.58
C THR A 144 -10.57 -21.66 6.23
N GLY A 145 -10.64 -22.90 5.75
CA GLY A 145 -11.83 -23.48 5.13
C GLY A 145 -12.15 -22.91 3.74
N LEU A 146 -11.30 -22.04 3.18
CA LEU A 146 -11.51 -21.39 1.89
C LEU A 146 -10.44 -21.82 0.87
N LYS A 147 -10.85 -21.89 -0.41
CA LYS A 147 -9.89 -22.03 -1.51
C LYS A 147 -9.30 -20.67 -1.87
N LEU A 148 -8.03 -20.65 -2.25
CA LEU A 148 -7.42 -19.51 -2.92
C LEU A 148 -8.07 -19.32 -4.29
N THR A 149 -8.70 -18.17 -4.45
CA THR A 149 -9.24 -17.73 -5.74
C THR A 149 -8.08 -17.40 -6.70
N PRO A 150 -8.31 -17.38 -8.03
CA PRO A 150 -7.24 -17.04 -8.97
C PRO A 150 -6.58 -15.67 -8.68
N PRO A 151 -7.32 -14.59 -8.35
CA PRO A 151 -6.69 -13.32 -7.93
C PRO A 151 -5.89 -13.45 -6.63
N GLY A 152 -6.43 -14.16 -5.62
CA GLY A 152 -5.74 -14.34 -4.35
C GLY A 152 -4.43 -15.13 -4.49
N TYR A 153 -4.43 -16.21 -5.28
CA TYR A 153 -3.23 -16.99 -5.56
C TYR A 153 -2.19 -16.21 -6.38
N ALA A 154 -2.64 -15.44 -7.38
CA ALA A 154 -1.75 -14.63 -8.21
C ALA A 154 -0.97 -13.57 -7.41
N LEU A 155 -1.52 -13.12 -6.27
CA LEU A 155 -0.89 -12.14 -5.39
C LEU A 155 0.03 -12.75 -4.33
N VAL A 156 0.03 -14.07 -4.12
CA VAL A 156 0.89 -14.76 -3.13
C VAL A 156 2.37 -14.34 -3.23
N PRO A 157 3.00 -14.29 -4.43
CA PRO A 157 4.40 -13.85 -4.53
C PRO A 157 4.61 -12.41 -4.05
N ARG A 158 3.64 -11.53 -4.32
CA ARG A 158 3.72 -10.13 -3.92
C ARG A 158 3.52 -9.96 -2.43
N ILE A 159 2.58 -10.70 -1.84
CA ILE A 159 2.35 -10.76 -0.39
C ILE A 159 3.61 -11.24 0.32
N ALA A 160 4.31 -12.25 -0.22
CA ALA A 160 5.58 -12.73 0.32
C ALA A 160 6.62 -11.60 0.39
N ASN A 161 6.85 -10.91 -0.74
CA ASN A 161 7.86 -9.84 -0.82
C ASN A 161 7.54 -8.67 0.12
N VAL A 162 6.27 -8.20 0.16
CA VAL A 162 5.90 -7.11 1.07
C VAL A 162 6.10 -7.50 2.53
N ARG A 163 5.75 -8.74 2.89
CA ARG A 163 5.94 -9.21 4.26
C ARG A 163 7.41 -9.32 4.63
N GLU A 164 8.25 -9.84 3.75
CA GLU A 164 9.71 -9.88 3.95
C GLU A 164 10.27 -8.47 4.16
N PHE A 165 9.85 -7.52 3.32
CA PHE A 165 10.17 -6.11 3.49
C PHE A 165 9.75 -5.58 4.87
N VAL A 166 8.49 -5.76 5.27
CA VAL A 166 7.98 -5.28 6.57
C VAL A 166 8.71 -5.93 7.74
N LEU A 167 9.03 -7.22 7.67
CA LEU A 167 9.78 -7.92 8.70
C LEU A 167 11.22 -7.42 8.85
N SER A 168 11.80 -6.88 7.77
CA SER A 168 13.14 -6.28 7.76
C SER A 168 13.19 -4.87 8.38
N LEU A 169 12.04 -4.22 8.57
CA LEU A 169 11.98 -2.87 9.12
C LEU A 169 12.40 -2.85 10.59
N PRO A 170 13.25 -1.89 11.02
CA PRO A 170 13.60 -1.73 12.43
C PRO A 170 12.39 -1.40 13.31
N ASP A 171 11.42 -0.63 12.79
CA ASP A 171 10.15 -0.33 13.43
C ASP A 171 9.00 -0.69 12.47
N ARG A 172 8.39 -1.84 12.72
CA ARG A 172 7.29 -2.38 11.91
C ARG A 172 6.02 -1.54 12.02
N SER A 173 5.85 -0.76 13.10
CA SER A 173 4.63 0.04 13.33
C SER A 173 4.51 1.23 12.35
N ILE A 174 5.56 1.53 11.60
CA ILE A 174 5.54 2.50 10.50
C ILE A 174 4.72 1.99 9.31
N ALA A 175 4.75 0.69 9.03
CA ALA A 175 4.06 0.08 7.90
C ALA A 175 2.70 -0.48 8.31
N LEU A 176 1.63 -0.08 7.62
CA LEU A 176 0.26 -0.54 7.87
C LEU A 176 -0.41 -1.03 6.58
N GLU A 177 -1.22 -2.07 6.69
CA GLU A 177 -2.09 -2.56 5.62
C GLU A 177 -3.30 -1.62 5.48
N ALA A 178 -3.58 -1.13 4.28
CA ALA A 178 -4.74 -0.27 4.03
C ALA A 178 -5.31 -0.50 2.64
N HIS A 179 -6.64 -0.41 2.52
CA HIS A 179 -7.34 -0.59 1.25
C HIS A 179 -7.78 0.76 0.66
N PRO A 180 -7.35 1.16 -0.55
CA PRO A 180 -7.61 2.48 -1.13
C PRO A 180 -9.08 2.87 -1.16
N GLU A 181 -9.98 1.93 -1.48
CA GLU A 181 -11.42 2.23 -1.56
C GLU A 181 -12.02 2.57 -0.17
N LEU A 182 -11.53 1.95 0.91
CA LEU A 182 -11.94 2.32 2.27
C LEU A 182 -11.43 3.71 2.64
N CYS A 183 -10.19 4.02 2.24
CA CYS A 183 -9.59 5.35 2.43
C CYS A 183 -10.37 6.44 1.67
N PHE A 184 -10.75 6.19 0.42
CA PHE A 184 -11.56 7.13 -0.36
C PHE A 184 -12.94 7.35 0.27
N MET A 185 -13.63 6.29 0.70
CA MET A 185 -14.92 6.38 1.38
C MET A 185 -14.81 7.19 2.67
N ALA A 186 -13.81 6.88 3.51
CA ALA A 186 -13.63 7.56 4.79
C ALA A 186 -13.24 9.04 4.65
N LEU A 187 -12.43 9.39 3.64
CA LEU A 187 -12.01 10.78 3.38
C LEU A 187 -13.06 11.63 2.65
N SER A 188 -14.15 11.02 2.17
CA SER A 188 -15.23 11.73 1.46
C SER A 188 -16.59 11.59 2.11
N ASN A 189 -16.71 10.76 3.16
CA ASN A 189 -17.98 10.39 3.78
C ASN A 189 -19.00 9.86 2.76
N ARG A 190 -18.53 9.12 1.75
CA ARG A 190 -19.35 8.48 0.71
C ARG A 190 -19.48 6.99 0.97
N ASP A 191 -20.65 6.43 0.67
CA ASP A 191 -20.93 5.00 0.83
C ASP A 191 -20.44 4.14 -0.34
N SER A 192 -20.18 4.73 -1.51
CA SER A 192 -19.64 4.00 -2.65
C SER A 192 -19.01 4.89 -3.71
N PHE A 193 -18.22 4.27 -4.58
CA PHE A 193 -17.61 4.88 -5.74
C PHE A 193 -17.99 4.11 -7.01
N SER A 194 -18.12 4.87 -8.10
CA SER A 194 -18.09 4.31 -9.45
C SER A 194 -16.78 3.56 -9.69
N SER A 195 -16.79 2.62 -10.63
CA SER A 195 -15.60 1.83 -10.99
C SER A 195 -14.39 2.72 -11.31
N LYS A 196 -13.23 2.39 -10.73
CA LYS A 196 -11.96 3.10 -10.94
C LYS A 196 -11.46 3.06 -12.40
N HIS A 197 -11.98 2.15 -13.21
CA HIS A 197 -11.65 2.03 -14.63
C HIS A 197 -12.60 2.81 -15.55
N ARG A 198 -13.52 3.63 -15.01
CA ARG A 198 -14.41 4.50 -15.78
C ARG A 198 -14.20 5.96 -15.40
N LEU A 199 -14.37 6.86 -16.36
CA LEU A 199 -14.19 8.31 -16.16
C LEU A 199 -14.92 8.85 -14.91
N PRO A 200 -16.21 8.52 -14.64
CA PRO A 200 -16.86 9.00 -13.43
C PRO A 200 -16.14 8.58 -12.14
N GLY A 201 -15.67 7.33 -12.05
CA GLY A 201 -14.96 6.83 -10.86
C GLY A 201 -13.56 7.43 -10.68
N ILE A 202 -12.93 7.85 -11.78
CA ILE A 202 -11.66 8.60 -11.75
C ILE A 202 -11.92 10.02 -11.22
N PHE A 203 -12.92 10.73 -11.76
CA PHE A 203 -13.26 12.09 -11.31
C PHE A 203 -13.72 12.13 -9.85
N GLU A 204 -14.49 11.14 -9.40
CA GLU A 204 -14.87 11.02 -8.00
C GLU A 204 -13.65 10.92 -7.08
N ARG A 205 -12.65 10.09 -7.42
CA ARG A 205 -11.41 9.94 -6.65
C ARG A 205 -10.56 11.22 -6.66
N LEU A 206 -10.44 11.86 -7.83
CA LEU A 206 -9.77 13.15 -7.97
C LEU A 206 -10.41 14.21 -7.07
N ALA A 207 -11.74 14.29 -7.03
CA ALA A 207 -12.45 15.23 -6.18
C ALA A 207 -12.11 15.02 -4.69
N VAL A 208 -12.04 13.76 -4.21
CA VAL A 208 -11.62 13.46 -2.83
C VAL A 208 -10.21 13.97 -2.57
N ILE A 209 -9.26 13.67 -3.46
CA ILE A 209 -7.87 14.11 -3.33
C ILE A 209 -7.79 15.64 -3.30
N GLN A 210 -8.55 16.33 -4.15
CA GLN A 210 -8.56 17.80 -4.20
C GLN A 210 -9.09 18.46 -2.93
N THR A 211 -9.94 17.79 -2.14
CA THR A 211 -10.34 18.33 -0.82
C THR A 211 -9.16 18.47 0.14
N ARG A 212 -8.10 17.67 -0.04
CA ARG A 212 -6.89 17.66 0.81
C ARG A 212 -5.70 18.32 0.14
N PHE A 213 -5.66 18.27 -1.18
CA PHE A 213 -4.64 18.87 -2.01
C PHE A 213 -5.33 19.67 -3.13
N PRO A 214 -5.81 20.91 -2.87
CA PRO A 214 -6.65 21.65 -3.81
C PRO A 214 -6.09 21.77 -5.23
N ASN A 215 -4.78 22.02 -5.33
CA ASN A 215 -4.10 22.22 -6.61
C ASN A 215 -3.61 20.90 -7.22
N PHE A 216 -4.24 19.75 -6.91
CA PHE A 216 -3.72 18.44 -7.32
C PHE A 216 -3.69 18.28 -8.82
N ILE A 217 -4.75 18.72 -9.50
CA ILE A 217 -4.85 18.62 -10.96
C ILE A 217 -3.79 19.49 -11.62
N GLU A 218 -3.64 20.75 -11.19
CA GLU A 218 -2.60 21.63 -11.71
C GLU A 218 -1.20 21.08 -11.40
N TYR A 219 -1.02 20.51 -10.20
CA TYR A 219 0.25 19.92 -9.80
C TYR A 219 0.61 18.72 -10.66
N VAL A 220 -0.33 17.82 -10.90
CA VAL A 220 -0.17 16.64 -11.76
C VAL A 220 0.02 17.05 -13.22
N ALA A 221 -0.63 18.11 -13.69
CA ALA A 221 -0.44 18.64 -15.04
C ALA A 221 0.93 19.33 -15.22
N SER A 222 1.36 20.13 -14.23
CA SER A 222 2.60 20.92 -14.29
C SER A 222 3.85 20.08 -14.03
N ASN A 223 3.75 19.09 -13.14
CA ASN A 223 4.81 18.11 -12.87
C ASN A 223 4.58 16.83 -13.67
N GLY A 224 3.77 16.90 -14.71
CA GLY A 224 3.29 15.75 -15.45
C GLY A 224 4.38 14.91 -16.09
N SER A 225 5.59 15.43 -16.24
CA SER A 225 6.75 14.63 -16.64
C SER A 225 7.24 13.62 -15.58
N LEU A 226 6.65 13.55 -14.39
CA LEU A 226 6.97 12.54 -13.36
C LEU A 226 5.83 11.54 -13.11
N VAL A 227 4.65 11.76 -13.71
CA VAL A 227 3.47 10.87 -13.61
C VAL A 227 3.03 10.38 -15.00
N TRP A 228 3.30 11.19 -16.02
CA TRP A 228 2.86 11.02 -17.41
C TRP A 228 4.00 11.10 -18.44
N SER A 229 5.26 11.25 -18.02
CA SER A 229 6.37 10.93 -18.92
C SER A 229 6.38 9.43 -19.15
N GLY A 230 6.85 8.99 -20.32
CA GLY A 230 6.93 7.57 -20.67
C GLY A 230 7.81 6.71 -19.73
N ASP A 231 8.43 7.31 -18.71
CA ASP A 231 9.21 6.63 -17.68
C ASP A 231 8.34 6.02 -16.57
N MET A 232 7.06 6.42 -16.45
CA MET A 232 6.10 5.84 -15.50
C MET A 232 5.11 4.94 -16.24
N SER A 233 5.14 3.64 -15.92
CA SER A 233 4.25 2.63 -16.53
C SER A 233 2.93 2.40 -15.79
N ALA A 234 2.81 2.89 -14.55
CA ALA A 234 1.62 2.79 -13.73
C ALA A 234 0.42 3.49 -14.33
N LYS A 235 -0.74 2.86 -14.15
CA LYS A 235 -2.01 3.41 -14.60
C LYS A 235 -2.47 4.49 -13.62
N ILE A 236 -3.33 5.38 -14.11
CA ILE A 236 -3.87 6.47 -13.30
C ILE A 236 -4.61 5.97 -12.05
N ASP A 237 -5.31 4.84 -12.14
CA ASP A 237 -5.99 4.27 -10.98
C ASP A 237 -5.01 3.86 -9.87
N ASP A 238 -3.90 3.22 -10.22
CA ASP A 238 -2.86 2.83 -9.25
C ASP A 238 -2.19 4.08 -8.62
N VAL A 239 -1.98 5.14 -9.40
CA VAL A 239 -1.47 6.43 -8.90
C VAL A 239 -2.43 7.08 -7.90
N LEU A 240 -3.75 7.08 -8.21
CA LEU A 240 -4.76 7.65 -7.32
C LEU A 240 -4.92 6.81 -6.04
N ASP A 241 -4.82 5.50 -6.15
CA ASP A 241 -4.86 4.58 -5.01
C ASP A 241 -3.64 4.80 -4.10
N ALA A 242 -2.41 4.85 -4.63
CA ALA A 242 -1.23 5.24 -3.86
C ALA A 242 -1.36 6.64 -3.21
N THR A 243 -1.97 7.60 -3.91
CA THR A 243 -2.18 8.97 -3.40
C THR A 243 -3.10 8.99 -2.18
N VAL A 244 -4.24 8.30 -2.24
CA VAL A 244 -5.19 8.30 -1.11
C VAL A 244 -4.60 7.58 0.11
N LEU A 245 -3.77 6.56 -0.10
CA LEU A 245 -3.03 5.89 0.96
C LEU A 245 -2.05 6.86 1.64
N ALA A 246 -1.30 7.65 0.87
CA ALA A 246 -0.36 8.62 1.42
C ALA A 246 -1.06 9.74 2.21
N LEU A 247 -2.19 10.25 1.72
CA LEU A 247 -3.01 11.24 2.43
C LEU A 247 -3.64 10.65 3.70
N THR A 248 -4.02 9.36 3.67
CA THR A 248 -4.50 8.64 4.86
C THR A 248 -3.37 8.46 5.87
N ALA A 249 -2.16 8.12 5.42
CA ALA A 249 -0.97 7.98 6.24
C ALA A 249 -0.63 9.29 6.97
N GLN A 250 -0.67 10.43 6.26
CA GLN A 250 -0.55 11.76 6.84
C GLN A 250 -1.61 11.99 7.92
N ARG A 251 -2.87 11.69 7.60
CA ARG A 251 -3.99 11.95 8.50
C ARG A 251 -3.90 11.13 9.79
N ILE A 252 -3.51 9.86 9.70
CA ILE A 252 -3.28 8.99 10.86
C ILE A 252 -2.21 9.58 11.76
N HIS A 253 -1.13 10.08 11.18
CA HIS A 253 -0.04 10.68 11.95
C HIS A 253 -0.45 12.01 12.61
N GLU A 254 -1.12 12.88 11.86
CA GLU A 254 -1.56 14.19 12.36
C GLU A 254 -2.75 14.08 13.35
N ASN A 255 -3.56 13.02 13.26
CA ASN A 255 -4.76 12.82 14.08
C ASN A 255 -4.93 11.33 14.47
N PRO A 256 -4.15 10.80 15.42
CA PRO A 256 -4.17 9.38 15.79
C PRO A 256 -5.55 8.86 16.20
N ASP A 257 -6.39 9.69 16.83
CA ASP A 257 -7.75 9.32 17.26
C ASP A 257 -8.71 9.04 16.09
N ARG A 258 -8.33 9.41 14.87
CA ARG A 258 -9.12 9.17 13.65
C ARG A 258 -8.82 7.82 13.01
N LEU A 259 -7.78 7.12 13.47
CA LEU A 259 -7.40 5.81 12.97
C LEU A 259 -8.45 4.76 13.34
N VAL A 260 -8.94 4.06 12.32
CA VAL A 260 -9.82 2.90 12.49
C VAL A 260 -9.08 1.65 12.01
N ARG A 261 -9.24 0.57 12.77
CA ARG A 261 -8.71 -0.76 12.46
C ARG A 261 -9.86 -1.71 12.25
N LEU A 262 -9.94 -2.28 11.06
CA LEU A 262 -10.71 -3.50 10.83
C LEU A 262 -9.82 -4.65 11.31
N THR A 263 -10.19 -5.32 12.40
CA THR A 263 -9.39 -6.39 13.02
C THR A 263 -10.28 -7.54 13.50
N ASN A 264 -9.67 -8.62 13.96
CA ASN A 264 -10.34 -9.69 14.66
C ASN A 264 -10.85 -9.20 16.03
N ASP A 265 -11.84 -9.89 16.60
CA ASP A 265 -12.31 -9.65 17.97
C ASP A 265 -12.11 -10.93 18.82
N PRO A 266 -11.12 -10.95 19.72
CA PRO A 266 -10.14 -9.89 20.01
C PRO A 266 -9.11 -9.70 18.88
N PRO A 267 -8.39 -8.55 18.84
CA PRO A 267 -7.30 -8.33 17.87
C PRO A 267 -6.24 -9.42 17.97
N MET A 268 -5.69 -9.82 16.83
CA MET A 268 -4.68 -10.87 16.74
C MET A 268 -3.50 -10.42 15.88
N ASP A 269 -2.32 -10.89 16.26
CA ASP A 269 -1.12 -10.85 15.43
C ASP A 269 -0.93 -12.21 14.76
N ASP A 270 -0.25 -12.20 13.62
CA ASP A 270 0.19 -13.44 12.99
C ASP A 270 1.38 -14.08 13.74
N PRO A 271 1.80 -15.31 13.36
CA PRO A 271 2.94 -15.98 14.01
C PRO A 271 4.28 -15.22 13.98
N THR A 272 4.41 -14.18 13.15
CA THR A 272 5.61 -13.31 13.08
C THR A 272 5.46 -12.01 13.86
N GLY A 273 4.31 -11.78 14.49
CA GLY A 273 3.99 -10.57 15.25
C GLY A 273 3.53 -9.40 14.40
N ILE A 274 3.08 -9.61 13.16
CA ILE A 274 2.43 -8.57 12.35
C ILE A 274 0.93 -8.57 12.66
N PRO A 275 0.33 -7.42 13.01
CA PRO A 275 -1.10 -7.32 13.25
C PRO A 275 -1.95 -7.76 12.04
N ILE A 276 -3.00 -8.52 12.30
CA ILE A 276 -4.01 -8.88 11.31
C ILE A 276 -5.07 -7.77 11.30
N GLU A 277 -4.84 -6.75 10.47
CA GLU A 277 -5.72 -5.58 10.37
C GLU A 277 -5.73 -4.96 8.97
N ILE A 278 -6.79 -4.19 8.67
CA ILE A 278 -6.84 -3.23 7.56
C ILE A 278 -7.18 -1.87 8.17
N VAL A 279 -6.39 -0.84 7.88
CA VAL A 279 -6.57 0.49 8.47
C VAL A 279 -7.16 1.50 7.49
N TYR A 280 -7.87 2.48 8.04
CA TYR A 280 -8.23 3.72 7.36
C TYR A 280 -8.38 4.85 8.39
N ALA A 281 -8.60 6.10 7.95
CA ALA A 281 -8.81 7.24 8.84
C ALA A 281 -10.12 7.97 8.55
N LYS A 282 -10.95 8.16 9.58
CA LYS A 282 -12.20 8.93 9.49
C LYS A 282 -11.93 10.42 9.23
N LEU A 283 -12.85 11.10 8.54
CA LEU A 283 -12.84 12.56 8.32
C LEU A 283 -12.81 13.38 9.62
#